data_AF-A0A7C1HA78-F1
#
_entry.id   AF-A0A7C1HA78-F1
#
_cell.length_a   1.000
_cell.length_b   1.000
_cell.length_c   1.000
_cell.angle_alpha   90.00
_cell.angle_beta   90.00
_cell.angle_gamma   90.00
#
_symmetry.space_group_name_H-M   'P 1'
#
loop_
_entity.id
_entity.type
_entity.pdbx_description
1 polymer ?
#
loop_
_entity_poly.entity_id
_entity_poly.type
_entity_poly.pdbx_seq_one_letter_code
_entity_poly.pdbx_strand_id
1 'polypeptide(L)'
;MIRCKKILNDRGISLVEALIAAFLAMVAIVALMPMQSMSVRTGFKADYLGRAALIMQARLEAEQYKIMNRDIDVDVTGTNPVCQSITVSGSSGLEGDATFEVCTSINPYDGEVNAWLVNVRVTWLGGPAGGINSSIVATRIFNFHK
;
A
#
# COMPACT_ATOMS: atom_id res chain seq x y z
N MET A 1 40.30 27.76 -22.30
CA MET A 1 40.29 28.84 -21.27
C MET A 1 39.21 28.51 -20.25
N ILE A 2 39.61 28.06 -19.05
CA ILE A 2 38.96 28.22 -17.72
C ILE A 2 40.10 27.86 -16.75
N ARG A 3 40.78 28.85 -16.17
CA ARG A 3 41.80 28.61 -15.14
C ARG A 3 41.08 28.34 -13.83
N CYS A 4 41.09 27.09 -13.37
CA CYS A 4 40.66 26.74 -12.02
C CYS A 4 41.73 27.25 -11.02
N LYS A 5 41.46 28.39 -10.40
CA LYS A 5 42.32 28.98 -9.37
C LYS A 5 42.08 28.17 -8.09
N LYS A 6 42.98 27.24 -7.76
CA LYS A 6 43.00 26.59 -6.44
C LYS A 6 43.24 27.67 -5.40
N ILE A 7 42.21 27.97 -4.61
CA ILE A 7 42.32 28.77 -3.39
C ILE A 7 42.94 27.83 -2.34
N LEU A 8 44.26 27.64 -2.39
CA LEU A 8 45.01 26.94 -1.35
C LEU A 8 45.73 27.99 -0.51
N ASN A 9 45.30 28.12 0.74
CA ASN A 9 45.89 28.96 1.76
C ASN A 9 46.87 28.10 2.56
N ASP A 10 48.17 28.40 2.51
CA ASP A 10 49.25 27.66 3.20
C ASP A 10 49.40 28.01 4.69
N ARG A 11 48.37 28.57 5.33
CA ARG A 11 48.36 28.76 6.80
C ARG A 11 47.75 27.52 7.45
N GLY A 12 48.45 26.91 8.40
CA GLY A 12 47.95 25.77 9.16
C GLY A 12 46.62 26.07 9.87
N ILE A 13 45.78 25.05 10.04
CA ILE A 13 44.52 25.14 10.78
C ILE A 13 44.82 25.62 12.20
N SER A 14 44.24 26.75 12.58
CA SER A 14 44.23 27.22 13.95
C SER A 14 43.33 26.32 14.80
N LEU A 15 43.70 26.09 16.07
CA LEU A 15 42.89 25.33 17.02
C LEU A 15 41.47 25.90 17.15
N VAL A 16 41.32 27.22 16.98
CA VAL A 16 40.02 27.91 16.98
C VAL A 16 39.17 27.53 15.76
N GLU A 17 39.77 27.42 14.57
CA GLU A 17 39.05 27.00 13.35
C GLU A 17 38.59 25.56 13.45
N ALA A 18 39.41 24.67 14.00
CA ALA A 18 39.03 23.28 14.25
C ALA A 18 37.85 23.17 15.25
N LEU A 19 37.83 24.01 16.28
CA LEU A 19 36.78 24.01 17.30
C LEU A 19 35.44 24.53 16.73
N ILE A 20 35.50 25.59 15.91
CA ILE A 20 34.32 26.10 15.20
C ILE A 20 33.83 25.07 14.17
N ALA A 21 34.73 24.40 13.44
CA ALA A 21 34.37 23.36 12.49
C ALA A 21 33.68 22.15 13.17
N ALA A 22 34.20 21.69 14.31
CA ALA A 22 33.59 20.60 15.07
C ALA A 22 32.21 20.98 15.62
N PHE A 23 32.05 22.22 16.09
CA PHE A 23 30.76 22.74 16.55
C PHE A 23 29.72 22.78 15.42
N LEU A 24 30.10 23.28 14.24
CA LEU A 24 29.22 23.31 13.07
C LEU A 24 28.85 21.90 12.58
N ALA A 25 29.79 20.95 12.63
CA ALA A 25 29.52 19.56 12.27
C ALA A 25 28.49 18.91 13.21
N MET A 26 28.57 19.16 14.52
CA MET A 26 27.61 18.66 15.51
C MET A 26 26.20 19.22 15.27
N VAL A 27 26.08 20.54 15.03
CA VAL A 27 24.79 21.18 14.71
C VAL A 27 24.21 20.63 13.40
N ALA A 28 25.05 20.37 12.39
CA ALA A 28 24.62 19.77 11.13
C ALA A 28 24.06 18.35 11.31
N ILE A 29 24.66 17.52 12.16
CA ILE A 29 24.16 16.15 12.41
C ILE A 29 22.81 16.18 13.14
N VAL A 30 22.65 17.03 14.15
CA VAL A 30 21.39 17.16 14.89
C VAL A 30 20.27 17.66 13.97
N ALA A 31 20.59 18.56 13.04
CA ALA A 31 19.62 19.05 12.05
C ALA A 31 19.10 17.97 11.09
N LEU A 32 19.83 16.86 10.89
CA LEU A 32 19.43 15.76 10.00
C LEU A 32 18.61 14.66 10.70
N MET A 33 18.65 14.57 12.03
CA MET A 33 17.92 13.55 12.80
C MET A 33 16.41 13.47 12.51
N PRO A 34 15.67 14.57 12.26
CA PRO A 34 14.24 14.51 11.95
C PRO A 34 13.91 13.61 10.74
N MET A 35 14.82 13.50 9.76
CA MET A 35 14.61 12.71 8.54
C MET A 35 14.48 11.20 8.81
N GLN A 36 15.13 10.70 9.86
CA GLN A 36 15.10 9.26 10.17
C GLN A 36 13.70 8.79 10.56
N SER A 37 13.02 9.54 11.41
CA SER A 37 11.68 9.18 11.90
C SER A 37 10.60 9.24 10.80
N MET A 38 10.73 10.19 9.86
CA MET A 38 9.80 10.31 8.74
C MET A 38 10.00 9.20 7.71
N SER A 39 11.25 8.82 7.44
CA SER A 39 11.58 7.73 6.51
C SER A 39 10.96 6.40 6.95
N VAL A 40 11.10 6.05 8.24
CA VAL A 40 10.57 4.79 8.80
C VAL A 40 9.05 4.74 8.72
N ARG A 41 8.36 5.82 9.11
CA ARG A 41 6.89 5.90 9.03
C ARG A 41 6.38 5.80 7.60
N THR A 42 7.11 6.40 6.66
CA THR A 42 6.75 6.35 5.23
C THR A 42 6.99 4.96 4.66
N GLY A 43 8.10 4.30 5.04
CA GLY A 43 8.39 2.91 4.66
C GLY A 43 7.32 1.95 5.14
N PHE A 44 6.90 2.04 6.41
CA PHE A 44 5.81 1.20 6.91
C PHE A 44 4.50 1.45 6.16
N LYS A 45 4.09 2.72 5.98
CA LYS A 45 2.88 3.04 5.21
C LYS A 45 2.92 2.46 3.79
N ALA A 46 4.08 2.51 3.13
CA ALA A 46 4.25 1.94 1.79
C ALA A 46 4.14 0.41 1.79
N ASP A 47 4.70 -0.28 2.79
CA ASP A 47 4.56 -1.74 2.93
C ASP A 47 3.09 -2.15 3.15
N TYR A 48 2.39 -1.48 4.08
CA TYR A 48 0.96 -1.72 4.31
C TYR A 48 0.12 -1.48 3.05
N LEU A 49 0.38 -0.40 2.32
CA LEU A 49 -0.31 -0.10 1.07
C LEU A 49 -0.04 -1.16 -0.01
N GLY A 50 1.23 -1.57 -0.16
CA GLY A 50 1.63 -2.60 -1.13
C GLY A 50 0.96 -3.93 -0.85
N ARG A 51 0.95 -4.37 0.42
CA ARG A 51 0.26 -5.61 0.83
C ARG A 51 -1.25 -5.52 0.66
N ALA A 52 -1.86 -4.40 1.04
CA ALA A 52 -3.29 -4.17 0.83
C ALA A 52 -3.67 -4.28 -0.65
N ALA A 53 -2.86 -3.69 -1.54
CA ALA A 53 -3.09 -3.74 -2.98
C ALA A 53 -2.99 -5.17 -3.54
N LEU A 54 -2.01 -5.96 -3.09
CA LEU A 54 -1.87 -7.37 -3.48
C LEU A 54 -3.06 -8.22 -3.02
N ILE A 55 -3.49 -8.06 -1.77
CA ILE A 55 -4.66 -8.75 -1.22
C ILE A 55 -5.92 -8.38 -2.01
N MET A 56 -6.09 -7.09 -2.31
CA MET A 56 -7.23 -6.60 -3.08
C MET A 56 -7.26 -7.22 -4.49
N GLN A 57 -6.12 -7.24 -5.19
CA GLN A 57 -6.02 -7.82 -6.52
C GLN A 57 -6.32 -9.32 -6.50
N ALA A 58 -5.69 -10.07 -5.59
CA ALA A 58 -5.93 -11.51 -5.45
C ALA A 58 -7.41 -11.81 -5.16
N ARG A 59 -8.08 -10.95 -4.38
CA ARG A 59 -9.50 -11.12 -4.08
C ARG A 59 -10.38 -10.83 -5.29
N LEU A 60 -10.08 -9.79 -6.06
CA LEU A 60 -10.82 -9.49 -7.30
C LEU A 60 -10.68 -10.62 -8.32
N GLU A 61 -9.48 -11.16 -8.50
CA GLU A 61 -9.23 -12.29 -9.40
C GLU A 61 -9.97 -13.56 -8.94
N ALA A 62 -9.97 -13.83 -7.63
CA ALA A 62 -10.68 -14.99 -7.07
C ALA A 62 -12.20 -14.88 -7.26
N GLU A 63 -12.80 -13.71 -7.02
CA GLU A 63 -14.23 -13.50 -7.24
C GLU A 63 -14.58 -13.52 -8.73
N GLN A 64 -13.73 -12.94 -9.59
CA GLN A 64 -13.90 -13.04 -11.03
C GLN A 64 -13.88 -14.50 -11.49
N TYR A 65 -12.95 -15.31 -11.01
CA TYR A 65 -12.89 -16.73 -11.34
C TYR A 65 -14.16 -17.49 -10.93
N LYS A 66 -14.67 -17.24 -9.71
CA LYS A 66 -15.95 -17.82 -9.24
C LYS A 66 -17.11 -17.41 -10.15
N ILE A 67 -17.17 -16.13 -10.51
CA ILE A 67 -18.22 -15.61 -11.38
C ILE A 67 -18.09 -16.17 -12.80
N MET A 68 -16.89 -16.46 -13.30
CA MET A 68 -16.73 -17.08 -14.62
C MET A 68 -17.09 -18.56 -14.62
N ASN A 69 -16.93 -19.26 -13.49
CA ASN A 69 -17.25 -20.68 -13.39
C ASN A 69 -18.75 -20.92 -13.27
N ARG A 70 -19.33 -21.70 -14.19
CA ARG A 70 -20.77 -22.02 -14.22
C ARG A 70 -21.27 -22.75 -12.98
N ASP A 71 -20.46 -23.66 -12.45
CA ASP A 71 -20.89 -24.61 -11.41
C ASP A 71 -20.86 -23.99 -10.00
N ILE A 72 -20.41 -22.74 -9.90
CA ILE A 72 -20.37 -21.98 -8.65
C ILE A 72 -21.51 -20.96 -8.68
N ASP A 73 -22.33 -20.98 -7.64
CA ASP A 73 -23.38 -19.98 -7.46
C ASP A 73 -22.76 -18.62 -7.05
N VAL A 74 -23.36 -17.53 -7.52
CA VAL A 74 -22.86 -16.17 -7.25
C VAL A 74 -23.73 -15.55 -6.17
N ASP A 75 -23.18 -15.47 -4.96
CA ASP A 75 -23.86 -14.84 -3.82
C ASP A 75 -23.88 -13.31 -3.97
N VAL A 76 -25.02 -12.78 -4.40
CA VAL A 76 -25.24 -11.34 -4.46
C VAL A 76 -25.35 -10.79 -3.04
N THR A 77 -24.41 -9.92 -2.67
CA THR A 77 -24.30 -9.39 -1.30
C THR A 77 -25.04 -8.07 -1.11
N GLY A 78 -25.33 -7.35 -2.20
CA GLY A 78 -26.09 -6.10 -2.12
C GLY A 78 -25.34 -5.03 -1.31
N THR A 79 -26.07 -4.41 -0.38
CA THR A 79 -25.55 -3.37 0.53
C THR A 79 -24.74 -3.94 1.70
N ASN A 80 -24.78 -5.25 1.96
CA ASN A 80 -24.06 -5.89 3.05
C ASN A 80 -22.81 -6.60 2.52
N PRO A 81 -21.62 -5.96 2.51
CA PRO A 81 -20.41 -6.62 2.04
C PRO A 81 -20.01 -7.77 2.97
N VAL A 82 -19.45 -8.84 2.41
CA VAL A 82 -18.78 -9.89 3.19
C VAL A 82 -17.40 -9.37 3.58
N CYS A 83 -17.18 -9.17 4.88
CA CYS A 83 -15.90 -8.73 5.42
C CYS A 83 -15.15 -9.90 6.06
N GLN A 84 -13.87 -10.03 5.70
CA GLN A 84 -12.96 -11.04 6.25
C GLN A 84 -11.68 -10.37 6.75
N SER A 85 -11.28 -10.66 7.98
CA SER A 85 -9.98 -10.24 8.52
C SER A 85 -8.89 -11.21 8.10
N ILE A 86 -7.81 -10.70 7.51
CA ILE A 86 -6.61 -11.43 7.11
C ILE A 86 -5.44 -10.89 7.92
N THR A 87 -4.74 -11.79 8.61
CA THR A 87 -3.49 -11.47 9.30
C THR A 87 -2.30 -11.84 8.42
N VAL A 88 -1.22 -11.06 8.46
CA VAL A 88 -0.03 -11.31 7.65
C VAL A 88 0.64 -12.64 8.00
N SER A 89 0.62 -13.02 9.28
CA SER A 89 1.18 -14.29 9.74
C SER A 89 0.34 -15.52 9.38
N GLY A 90 -0.90 -15.33 8.93
CA GLY A 90 -1.86 -16.43 8.77
C GLY A 90 -2.35 -17.05 10.09
N SER A 91 -2.00 -16.45 11.23
CA SER A 91 -2.42 -16.87 12.57
C SER A 91 -3.10 -15.72 13.31
N SER A 92 -4.06 -16.03 14.18
CA SER A 92 -4.74 -15.02 15.00
C SER A 92 -4.02 -14.83 16.35
N GLY A 93 -3.97 -13.60 16.85
CA GLY A 93 -3.52 -13.31 18.22
C GLY A 93 -2.02 -13.08 18.42
N LEU A 94 -1.24 -12.87 17.36
CA LEU A 94 0.15 -12.44 17.48
C LEU A 94 0.23 -10.92 17.73
N GLU A 95 0.91 -10.53 18.81
CA GLU A 95 1.09 -9.13 19.18
C GLU A 95 2.01 -8.43 18.17
N GLY A 96 1.54 -7.30 17.62
CA GLY A 96 2.26 -6.55 16.58
C GLY A 96 2.03 -7.03 15.14
N ASP A 97 1.13 -7.99 14.91
CA ASP A 97 0.80 -8.44 13.55
C ASP A 97 -0.13 -7.46 12.81
N ALA A 98 0.14 -7.30 11.52
CA ALA A 98 -0.64 -6.48 10.62
C ALA A 98 -1.95 -7.19 10.25
N THR A 99 -3.08 -6.59 10.64
CA THR A 99 -4.41 -7.09 10.29
C THR A 99 -5.03 -6.22 9.20
N PHE A 100 -5.50 -6.87 8.13
CA PHE A 100 -6.23 -6.26 7.03
C PHE A 100 -7.67 -6.76 7.06
N GLU A 101 -8.63 -5.86 6.94
CA GLU A 101 -10.03 -6.18 6.76
C GLU A 101 -10.38 -6.03 5.28
N VAL A 102 -10.86 -7.12 4.68
CA VAL A 102 -11.21 -7.20 3.26
C VAL A 102 -12.72 -7.34 3.16
N CYS A 103 -13.38 -6.29 2.69
CA CYS A 103 -14.82 -6.26 2.46
C CYS A 103 -15.11 -6.39 0.97
N THR A 104 -15.88 -7.40 0.59
CA THR A 104 -16.28 -7.66 -0.80
C THR A 104 -17.78 -7.49 -0.95
N SER A 105 -18.22 -6.73 -1.95
CA SER A 105 -19.63 -6.67 -2.35
C SER A 105 -19.78 -7.05 -3.82
N ILE A 106 -20.71 -7.95 -4.08
CA ILE A 106 -21.08 -8.40 -5.42
C ILE A 106 -22.50 -7.92 -5.68
N ASN A 107 -22.64 -7.14 -6.75
CA ASN A 107 -23.92 -6.60 -7.21
C ASN A 107 -24.17 -7.00 -8.67
N PRO A 108 -25.42 -7.20 -9.09
CA PRO A 108 -25.74 -7.33 -10.52
C PRO A 108 -25.27 -6.08 -11.26
N TYR A 109 -24.71 -6.25 -12.45
CA TYR A 109 -24.39 -5.12 -13.31
C TYR A 109 -25.66 -4.65 -14.04
N ASP A 110 -25.98 -3.37 -13.91
CA ASP A 110 -27.23 -2.81 -14.41
C ASP A 110 -27.35 -2.99 -15.93
N GLY A 111 -28.50 -3.50 -16.38
CA GLY A 111 -28.80 -3.73 -17.80
C GLY A 111 -28.20 -4.98 -18.45
N GLU A 112 -27.42 -5.80 -17.75
CA GLU A 112 -26.77 -6.99 -18.33
C GLU A 112 -27.16 -8.29 -17.61
N VAL A 113 -27.49 -9.33 -18.38
CA VAL A 113 -27.76 -10.68 -17.84
C VAL A 113 -26.44 -11.45 -17.80
N ASN A 114 -26.10 -12.03 -16.65
CA ASN A 114 -24.82 -12.72 -16.39
C ASN A 114 -23.60 -11.80 -16.26
N ALA A 115 -23.79 -10.59 -15.75
CA ALA A 115 -22.72 -9.67 -15.40
C ALA A 115 -22.89 -9.19 -13.95
N TRP A 116 -21.78 -9.08 -13.24
CA TRP A 116 -21.75 -8.65 -11.85
C TRP A 116 -20.63 -7.64 -11.64
N LEU A 117 -20.93 -6.59 -10.88
CA LEU A 117 -19.95 -5.64 -10.36
C LEU A 117 -19.44 -6.14 -9.02
N VAL A 118 -18.16 -6.52 -8.99
CA VAL A 118 -17.45 -6.89 -7.76
C VAL A 118 -16.69 -5.68 -7.27
N ASN A 119 -16.95 -5.27 -6.03
CA ASN A 119 -16.19 -4.23 -5.35
C ASN A 119 -15.44 -4.86 -4.18
N VAL A 120 -14.15 -4.60 -4.09
CA VAL A 120 -13.32 -5.02 -2.96
C VAL A 120 -12.76 -3.77 -2.30
N ARG A 121 -12.88 -3.71 -0.98
CA ARG A 121 -12.28 -2.70 -0.12
C ARG A 121 -11.35 -3.37 0.86
N VAL A 122 -10.16 -2.81 1.03
CA VAL A 122 -9.18 -3.25 2.03
C VAL A 122 -8.89 -2.12 2.99
N THR A 123 -9.14 -2.36 4.28
CA THR A 123 -8.90 -1.44 5.40
C THR A 123 -7.85 -2.04 6.33
N TRP A 124 -7.06 -1.19 6.99
CA TRP A 124 -6.07 -1.60 7.99
C TRP A 124 -5.87 -0.49 9.02
N LEU A 125 -5.36 -0.85 10.19
CA LEU A 125 -5.08 0.10 11.26
C LEU A 125 -3.98 1.09 10.84
N GLY A 126 -4.24 2.39 10.95
CA GLY A 126 -3.30 3.44 10.54
C GLY A 126 -3.31 3.77 9.04
N GLY A 127 -4.22 3.15 8.27
CA GLY A 127 -4.51 3.51 6.89
C GLY A 127 -5.48 4.70 6.76
N PRO A 128 -5.82 5.12 5.52
CA PRO A 128 -6.86 6.11 5.27
C PRO A 128 -8.24 5.61 5.75
N ALA A 129 -9.12 6.52 6.17
CA ALA A 129 -10.42 6.19 6.78
C ALA A 129 -11.35 5.30 5.91
N GLY A 130 -11.17 5.33 4.59
CA GLY A 130 -11.92 4.50 3.63
C GLY A 130 -11.15 3.29 3.10
N GLY A 131 -9.91 3.08 3.54
CA GLY A 131 -9.01 2.08 2.97
C GLY A 131 -8.67 2.35 1.50
N ILE A 132 -8.27 1.30 0.80
CA ILE A 132 -8.21 1.28 -0.67
C ILE A 132 -9.40 0.49 -1.20
N ASN A 133 -9.90 0.87 -2.36
CA ASN A 133 -10.99 0.16 -3.03
C ASN A 133 -10.68 -0.01 -4.51
N SER A 134 -11.22 -1.08 -5.08
CA SER A 134 -11.21 -1.30 -6.52
C SER A 134 -12.39 -2.17 -6.91
N SER A 135 -12.81 -2.04 -8.16
CA SER A 135 -13.99 -2.69 -8.70
C SER A 135 -13.68 -3.31 -10.05
N ILE A 136 -14.25 -4.48 -10.30
CA ILE A 136 -14.18 -5.15 -11.59
C ILE A 136 -15.58 -5.61 -12.00
N VAL A 137 -15.88 -5.50 -13.30
CA VAL A 137 -17.06 -6.13 -13.87
C VAL A 137 -16.65 -7.53 -14.33
N ALA A 138 -17.24 -8.54 -13.72
CA ALA A 138 -17.06 -9.93 -14.10
C ALA A 138 -18.30 -10.41 -14.85
N THR A 139 -18.08 -11.05 -15.99
CA THR A 139 -19.16 -11.57 -16.84
C THR A 139 -19.02 -13.08 -17.00
N ARG A 140 -20.15 -13.75 -17.18
CA ARG A 140 -20.22 -15.18 -17.46
C ARG A 140 -20.80 -15.39 -18.84
N ILE A 141 -19.99 -15.87 -19.77
CA ILE A 141 -20.40 -16.11 -21.16
C ILE A 141 -20.86 -17.57 -21.29
N PHE A 142 -22.12 -17.77 -21.68
CA PHE A 142 -22.73 -19.09 -21.80
C PHE A 142 -23.05 -19.55 -23.22
N ASN A 143 -22.75 -18.73 -24.23
CA ASN A 143 -23.22 -18.99 -25.59
C ASN A 143 -22.12 -18.75 -26.61
N PHE A 144 -21.43 -19.82 -27.01
CA PHE A 144 -20.88 -19.89 -28.36
C PHE A 144 -22.01 -20.34 -29.25
N HIS A 145 -22.60 -19.42 -30.01
CA HIS A 145 -23.59 -19.75 -31.02
C HIS A 145 -23.03 -20.83 -31.96
N LYS A 146 -23.74 -21.96 -32.07
CA LYS A 146 -23.68 -22.84 -33.24
C LYS A 146 -24.71 -22.38 -34.26
#